data_AF-A0A6V7Y2D5-F1
#
_entry.id   AF-A0A6V7Y2D5-F1
#
_cell.length_a   1.000
_cell.length_b   1.000
_cell.length_c   1.000
_cell.angle_alpha   90.00
_cell.angle_beta   90.00
_cell.angle_gamma   90.00
#
_symmetry.space_group_name_H-M   'P 1'
#
loop_
_entity.id
_entity.type
_entity.pdbx_description
1 polymer ?
#
loop_
_entity_poly.entity_id
_entity_poly.type
_entity_poly.pdbx_seq_one_letter_code
_entity_poly.pdbx_strand_id
1 'polypeptide(L)'
;MPPQKQNEFDKWYEVEKNNQFCLDEALAEYCTNDVQILTEALIAFRKKFSEISKKKTTRPGAVVEGIDILKDAMTIASACMKHFRLNHLQPEHLAIVPEKGYENIDNQSELALKYLQWYEETKGVEIQSAHSESGEHVVDGKYKVDGYIAAEDRAIEVNGCVWHACQKCFGDDLNKILPNGKTVGETREDDGKRMEIIKNI
;
A
#
# COMPACT_ATOMS: atom_id res chain seq x y z
N MET A 1 15.02 -25.86 41.24
CA MET A 1 16.32 -25.59 40.57
C MET A 1 17.27 -26.74 40.90
N PRO A 2 18.14 -27.20 39.99
CA PRO A 2 19.12 -28.23 40.31
C PRO A 2 20.00 -27.79 41.50
N PRO A 3 20.39 -28.69 42.44
CA PRO A 3 21.11 -28.31 43.67
C PRO A 3 22.41 -27.55 43.42
N GLN A 4 23.09 -27.88 42.32
CA GLN A 4 24.35 -27.26 41.92
C GLN A 4 24.17 -25.79 41.51
N LYS A 5 23.13 -25.49 40.73
CA LYS A 5 22.79 -24.11 40.33
C LYS A 5 22.32 -23.27 41.51
N GLN A 6 21.68 -23.89 42.50
CA GLN A 6 21.27 -23.21 43.71
C GLN A 6 22.50 -22.78 44.53
N ASN A 7 23.46 -23.68 44.74
CA ASN A 7 24.72 -23.35 45.41
C ASN A 7 25.53 -22.25 44.68
N GLU A 8 25.51 -22.23 43.34
CA GLU A 8 26.14 -21.17 42.56
C GLU A 8 25.45 -19.83 42.76
N PHE A 9 24.12 -19.82 42.74
CA PHE A 9 23.33 -18.61 43.01
C PHE A 9 23.55 -18.09 44.43
N ASP A 10 23.51 -18.96 45.44
CA ASP A 10 23.66 -18.55 46.85
C ASP A 10 25.06 -17.93 47.08
N LYS A 11 26.11 -18.48 46.47
CA LYS A 11 27.46 -17.90 46.51
C LYS A 11 27.53 -16.51 45.88
N TRP A 12 26.89 -16.32 44.72
CA TRP A 12 26.82 -15.02 44.06
C TRP A 12 26.01 -14.02 44.89
N TYR A 13 24.84 -14.43 45.41
CA TYR A 13 23.96 -13.59 46.20
C TYR A 13 24.64 -13.08 47.46
N GLU A 14 25.36 -13.94 48.18
CA GLU A 14 26.08 -13.53 49.40
C GLU A 14 27.13 -12.45 49.14
N VAL A 15 27.72 -12.42 47.93
CA VAL A 15 28.67 -11.38 47.51
C VAL A 15 27.94 -10.10 47.10
N GLU A 16 26.85 -10.22 46.35
CA GLU A 16 26.22 -9.08 45.68
C GLU A 16 25.11 -8.40 46.47
N LYS A 17 24.56 -9.05 47.52
CA LYS A 17 23.37 -8.59 48.25
C LYS A 17 23.47 -7.20 48.89
N ASN A 18 24.70 -6.73 49.14
CA ASN A 18 24.94 -5.41 49.74
C ASN A 18 25.23 -4.31 48.71
N ASN A 19 25.35 -4.67 47.42
CA ASN A 19 25.56 -3.70 46.37
C ASN A 19 24.25 -2.99 46.05
N GLN A 20 24.30 -1.66 45.93
CA GLN A 20 23.13 -0.86 45.60
C GLN A 20 22.79 -1.03 44.12
N PHE A 21 21.65 -1.66 43.85
CA PHE A 21 21.12 -1.81 42.50
C PHE A 21 20.24 -0.61 42.13
N CYS A 22 20.66 0.18 41.15
CA CYS A 22 19.84 1.24 40.56
C CYS A 22 19.10 0.67 39.33
N LEU A 23 17.80 0.41 39.49
CA LEU A 23 16.99 -0.20 38.43
C LEU A 23 16.96 0.68 37.16
N ASP A 24 16.87 2.00 37.32
CA ASP A 24 16.76 2.94 36.20
C ASP A 24 18.02 2.92 35.32
N GLU A 25 19.20 2.91 35.93
CA GLU A 25 20.48 2.82 35.21
C GLU A 25 20.63 1.47 34.51
N ALA A 26 20.33 0.37 35.20
CA ALA A 26 20.42 -0.97 34.64
C ALA A 26 19.47 -1.17 33.45
N LEU A 27 18.24 -0.65 33.53
CA LEU A 27 17.29 -0.69 32.42
C LEU A 27 17.75 0.18 31.25
N ALA A 28 18.28 1.38 31.51
CA ALA A 28 18.78 2.26 30.47
C ALA A 28 19.97 1.63 29.72
N GLU A 29 20.90 1.02 30.43
CA GLU A 29 22.05 0.30 29.84
C GLU A 29 21.57 -0.90 29.01
N TYR A 30 20.67 -1.71 29.56
CA TYR A 30 20.09 -2.87 28.88
C TYR A 30 19.39 -2.45 27.57
N CYS A 31 18.49 -1.47 27.63
CA CYS A 31 17.76 -1.00 26.46
C CYS A 31 18.69 -0.38 25.40
N THR A 32 19.73 0.33 25.82
CA THR A 32 20.72 0.92 24.90
C THR A 32 21.48 -0.19 24.16
N ASN A 33 21.92 -1.22 24.89
CA ASN A 33 22.61 -2.36 24.32
C ASN A 33 21.70 -3.16 23.36
N ASP A 34 20.43 -3.38 23.71
CA ASP A 34 19.47 -4.07 22.84
C ASP A 34 19.28 -3.34 21.51
N VAL A 35 19.08 -2.02 21.55
CA VAL A 35 18.93 -1.20 20.33
C VAL A 35 20.22 -1.20 19.50
N GLN A 36 21.38 -1.16 20.15
CA GLN A 36 22.66 -1.24 19.46
C GLN A 36 22.81 -2.57 18.72
N ILE A 37 22.54 -3.70 19.39
CA ILE A 37 22.60 -5.04 18.79
C ILE A 37 21.66 -5.13 17.58
N LEU A 38 20.42 -4.66 17.71
CA LEU A 38 19.45 -4.68 16.61
C LEU A 38 19.92 -3.83 15.42
N THR A 39 20.51 -2.66 15.70
CA THR A 39 21.03 -1.75 14.67
C THR A 39 22.21 -2.37 13.93
N GLU A 40 23.18 -2.93 14.66
CA GLU A 40 24.35 -3.60 14.07
C GLU A 40 23.93 -4.82 13.23
N ALA A 41 22.99 -5.62 13.74
CA ALA A 41 22.43 -6.76 13.01
C ALA A 41 21.74 -6.32 11.71
N LEU A 42 20.97 -5.22 11.75
CA LEU A 42 20.29 -4.69 10.57
C LEU A 42 21.28 -4.17 9.52
N ILE A 43 22.33 -3.46 9.94
CA ILE A 43 23.41 -2.99 9.06
C ILE A 43 24.11 -4.17 8.39
N ALA A 44 24.46 -5.20 9.18
CA ALA A 44 25.11 -6.40 8.67
C ALA A 44 24.21 -7.16 7.69
N PHE A 45 22.92 -7.29 8.00
CA PHE A 45 21.94 -7.95 7.14
C PHE A 45 21.73 -7.18 5.83
N ARG A 46 21.55 -5.85 5.87
CA ARG A 46 21.41 -5.00 4.68
C ARG A 46 22.60 -5.13 3.74
N LYS A 47 23.82 -5.06 4.29
CA LYS A 47 25.06 -5.20 3.51
C LYS A 47 25.16 -6.58 2.85
N LYS A 48 25.05 -7.65 3.65
CA LYS A 48 25.17 -9.03 3.15
C LYS A 48 24.09 -9.36 2.13
N PHE A 49 22.85 -8.97 2.38
CA PHE A 49 21.74 -9.26 1.48
C PHE A 49 21.87 -8.49 0.16
N SER A 50 22.27 -7.22 0.21
CA SER A 50 22.56 -6.44 -1.01
C SER A 50 23.67 -7.11 -1.82
N GLU A 51 24.75 -7.56 -1.18
CA GLU A 51 25.85 -8.26 -1.88
C GLU A 51 25.39 -9.56 -2.55
N ILE A 52 24.65 -10.42 -1.85
CA ILE A 52 24.17 -11.72 -2.37
C ILE A 52 23.14 -11.54 -3.49
N SER A 53 22.36 -10.46 -3.44
CA SER A 53 21.27 -10.21 -4.37
C SER A 53 21.66 -9.49 -5.66
N LYS A 54 22.91 -9.01 -5.80
CA LYS A 54 23.41 -8.43 -7.06
C LYS A 54 23.20 -9.39 -8.23
N LYS A 55 22.57 -8.91 -9.31
CA LYS A 55 22.45 -9.70 -10.54
C LYS A 55 23.83 -9.88 -11.16
N LYS A 56 24.13 -11.11 -11.60
CA LYS A 56 25.21 -11.36 -12.56
C LYS A 56 24.74 -10.81 -13.91
N THR A 57 25.14 -9.60 -14.27
CA THR A 57 24.77 -9.05 -15.57
C THR A 57 25.55 -9.77 -16.68
N THR A 58 24.90 -9.94 -17.82
CA THR A 58 25.52 -10.34 -19.09
C THR A 58 26.00 -9.14 -19.90
N ARG A 59 25.74 -7.91 -19.45
CA ARG A 59 26.12 -6.67 -20.14
C ARG A 59 27.37 -6.06 -19.48
N PRO A 60 28.52 -5.96 -20.20
CA PRO A 60 29.72 -5.33 -19.66
C PRO A 60 29.45 -3.85 -19.33
N GLY A 61 29.76 -3.43 -18.09
CA GLY A 61 29.68 -2.04 -17.66
C GLY A 61 28.42 -1.60 -16.88
N ALA A 62 27.40 -2.46 -16.75
CA ALA A 62 26.23 -2.15 -15.92
C ALA A 62 26.50 -2.49 -14.44
N VAL A 63 26.66 -1.46 -13.60
CA VAL A 63 26.64 -1.64 -12.14
C VAL A 63 25.21 -1.97 -11.75
N VAL A 64 24.95 -3.21 -11.34
CA VAL A 64 23.65 -3.57 -10.76
C VAL A 64 23.78 -3.56 -9.24
N GLU A 65 23.09 -2.59 -8.64
CA GLU A 65 22.89 -2.56 -7.21
C GLU A 65 22.04 -3.77 -6.79
N GLY A 66 22.40 -4.35 -5.65
CA GLY A 66 21.61 -5.42 -5.05
C GLY A 66 20.31 -4.89 -4.45
N ILE A 67 19.45 -5.80 -4.03
CA ILE A 67 18.21 -5.48 -3.32
C ILE A 67 18.57 -4.80 -1.99
N ASP A 68 18.00 -3.62 -1.75
CA ASP A 68 18.10 -2.93 -0.46
C ASP A 68 16.88 -3.25 0.39
N ILE A 69 17.04 -4.13 1.37
CA ILE A 69 15.95 -4.58 2.24
C ILE A 69 15.15 -3.43 2.88
N LEU A 70 15.76 -2.28 3.19
CA LEU A 70 15.04 -1.18 3.84
C LEU A 70 14.12 -0.44 2.87
N LYS A 71 14.48 -0.41 1.59
CA LYS A 71 13.71 0.26 0.53
C LYS A 71 12.77 -0.70 -0.19
N ASP A 72 13.22 -1.93 -0.37
CA ASP A 72 12.63 -2.88 -1.31
C ASP A 72 11.78 -3.97 -0.64
N ALA A 73 11.97 -4.23 0.65
CA ALA A 73 11.33 -5.35 1.35
C ALA A 73 11.35 -5.22 2.87
N MET A 74 10.22 -4.80 3.46
CA MET A 74 10.08 -4.63 4.91
C MET A 74 10.30 -5.92 5.73
N THR A 75 10.11 -7.10 5.13
CA THR A 75 10.26 -8.40 5.79
C THR A 75 11.27 -9.29 5.08
N ILE A 76 11.89 -10.21 5.83
CA ILE A 76 12.82 -11.22 5.29
C ILE A 76 12.14 -12.06 4.19
N ALA A 77 10.89 -12.47 4.39
CA ALA A 77 10.13 -13.23 3.40
C ALA A 77 9.95 -12.45 2.09
N SER A 78 9.60 -11.16 2.17
CA SER A 78 9.50 -10.28 1.01
C SER A 78 10.85 -10.14 0.29
N ALA A 79 11.94 -10.00 1.04
CA ALA A 79 13.29 -9.89 0.48
C ALA A 79 13.69 -11.17 -0.26
N CYS A 80 13.48 -12.34 0.36
CA CYS A 80 13.73 -13.65 -0.26
C CYS A 80 12.89 -13.85 -1.53
N MET A 81 11.61 -13.50 -1.50
CA MET A 81 10.73 -13.62 -2.67
C MET A 81 11.17 -12.69 -3.81
N LYS A 82 11.58 -11.46 -3.49
CA LYS A 82 12.13 -10.53 -4.48
C LYS A 82 13.45 -11.04 -5.07
N HIS A 83 14.35 -11.57 -4.24
CA HIS A 83 15.59 -12.20 -4.70
C HIS A 83 15.34 -13.40 -5.61
N PHE A 84 14.40 -14.27 -5.25
CA PHE A 84 13.98 -15.41 -6.07
C PHE A 84 13.45 -14.95 -7.44
N ARG A 85 12.48 -14.05 -7.46
CA ARG A 85 11.88 -13.53 -8.70
C ARG A 85 12.89 -12.85 -9.62
N LEU A 86 13.90 -12.17 -9.06
CA LEU A 86 14.88 -11.43 -9.84
C LEU A 86 16.05 -12.29 -10.34
N ASN A 87 16.51 -13.26 -9.56
CA ASN A 87 17.78 -13.95 -9.80
C ASN A 87 17.63 -15.45 -10.12
N HIS A 88 16.53 -16.08 -9.75
CA HIS A 88 16.37 -17.55 -9.81
C HIS A 88 15.14 -18.00 -10.61
N LEU A 89 14.09 -17.18 -10.69
CA LEU A 89 12.89 -17.49 -11.45
C LEU A 89 13.22 -17.55 -12.95
N GLN A 90 12.96 -18.71 -13.55
CA GLN A 90 13.18 -18.91 -14.98
C GLN A 90 12.15 -18.12 -15.80
N PRO A 91 12.53 -17.66 -17.00
CA PRO A 91 11.57 -17.06 -17.93
C PRO A 91 10.36 -17.98 -18.14
N GLU A 92 9.17 -17.40 -18.32
CA GLU A 92 7.93 -18.11 -18.67
C GLU A 92 7.45 -19.16 -17.65
N HIS A 93 8.02 -19.17 -16.43
CA HIS A 93 7.66 -20.16 -15.42
C HIS A 93 6.47 -19.76 -14.55
N LEU A 94 6.34 -18.46 -14.25
CA LEU A 94 5.26 -17.93 -13.41
C LEU A 94 4.68 -16.68 -14.07
N ALA A 95 3.36 -16.63 -14.17
CA ALA A 95 2.66 -15.41 -14.53
C ALA A 95 2.87 -14.37 -13.41
N ILE A 96 3.49 -13.23 -13.74
CA ILE A 96 3.67 -12.14 -12.78
C ILE A 96 2.35 -11.39 -12.68
N VAL A 97 1.62 -11.59 -11.58
CA VAL A 97 0.39 -10.85 -11.30
C VAL A 97 0.77 -9.43 -10.85
N PRO A 98 0.33 -8.36 -11.54
CA PRO A 98 0.49 -6.99 -11.04
C PRO A 98 -0.19 -6.82 -9.68
N GLU A 99 0.20 -5.81 -8.88
CA GLU A 99 -0.47 -5.52 -7.61
C GLU A 99 -1.99 -5.30 -7.74
N LYS A 100 -2.46 -4.88 -8.93
CA LYS A 100 -3.87 -4.70 -9.26
C LYS A 100 -4.49 -5.87 -10.03
N GLY A 101 -3.82 -7.03 -10.11
CA GLY A 101 -4.28 -8.14 -10.94
C GLY A 101 -4.06 -7.90 -12.44
N TYR A 102 -4.56 -8.83 -13.26
CA TYR A 102 -4.57 -8.69 -14.72
C TYR A 102 -5.79 -7.94 -15.25
N GLU A 103 -6.79 -7.78 -14.40
CA GLU A 103 -8.01 -7.05 -14.71
C GLU A 103 -7.81 -5.58 -14.34
N ASN A 104 -8.35 -4.68 -15.15
CA ASN A 104 -8.50 -3.30 -14.73
C ASN A 104 -9.53 -3.30 -13.60
N ILE A 105 -9.08 -3.38 -12.35
CA ILE A 105 -9.97 -3.20 -11.21
C ILE A 105 -10.43 -1.75 -11.27
N ASP A 106 -11.65 -1.56 -11.76
CA ASP A 106 -12.33 -0.28 -11.69
C ASP A 106 -12.47 0.08 -10.21
N ASN A 107 -12.00 1.27 -9.86
CA ASN A 107 -12.13 1.76 -8.50
C ASN A 107 -13.58 2.14 -8.25
N GLN A 108 -14.26 1.43 -7.35
CA GLN A 108 -15.62 1.76 -6.96
C GLN A 108 -15.66 2.36 -5.54
N SER A 109 -16.42 3.43 -5.36
CA SER A 109 -16.60 4.14 -4.11
C SER A 109 -17.67 3.48 -3.24
N GLU A 110 -17.31 3.05 -2.03
CA GLU A 110 -18.29 2.50 -1.06
C GLU A 110 -19.41 3.50 -0.75
N LEU A 111 -19.08 4.80 -0.72
CA LEU A 111 -20.06 5.87 -0.54
C LEU A 111 -21.04 5.93 -1.73
N ALA A 112 -20.54 5.79 -2.96
CA ALA A 112 -21.36 5.81 -4.16
C ALA A 112 -22.36 4.65 -4.16
N LEU A 113 -21.88 3.43 -3.89
CA LEU A 113 -22.72 2.24 -3.82
C LEU A 113 -23.85 2.37 -2.79
N LYS A 114 -23.52 2.82 -1.57
CA LYS A 114 -24.51 3.04 -0.51
C LYS A 114 -25.52 4.12 -0.88
N TYR A 115 -25.07 5.18 -1.55
CA TYR A 115 -25.96 6.24 -2.02
C TYR A 115 -26.93 5.74 -3.09
N LEU A 116 -26.46 4.95 -4.06
CA LEU A 116 -27.31 4.39 -5.12
C LEU A 116 -28.36 3.44 -4.54
N GLN A 117 -27.96 2.54 -3.65
CA GLN A 117 -28.89 1.64 -2.97
C GLN A 117 -29.96 2.42 -2.20
N TRP A 118 -29.55 3.44 -1.43
CA TRP A 118 -30.49 4.30 -0.72
C TRP A 118 -31.43 5.05 -1.67
N TYR A 119 -30.92 5.53 -2.81
CA TYR A 119 -31.72 6.25 -3.81
C TYR A 119 -32.76 5.33 -4.46
N GLU A 120 -32.37 4.11 -4.83
CA GLU A 120 -33.24 3.06 -5.37
C GLU A 120 -34.38 2.75 -4.40
N GLU A 121 -34.07 2.50 -3.11
CA GLU A 121 -35.08 2.25 -2.07
C GLU A 121 -36.01 3.46 -1.84
N THR A 122 -35.45 4.67 -1.82
CA THR A 122 -36.20 5.89 -1.51
C THR A 122 -37.11 6.34 -2.67
N LYS A 123 -36.68 6.12 -3.91
CA LYS A 123 -37.39 6.54 -5.12
C LYS A 123 -38.20 5.43 -5.76
N GLY A 124 -37.96 4.17 -5.38
CA GLY A 124 -38.60 3.02 -5.98
C GLY A 124 -38.24 2.87 -7.47
N VAL A 125 -36.99 3.15 -7.81
CA VAL A 125 -36.47 3.07 -9.19
C VAL A 125 -35.34 2.06 -9.26
N GLU A 126 -35.28 1.30 -10.34
CA GLU A 126 -34.18 0.36 -10.59
C GLU A 126 -32.95 1.11 -11.11
N ILE A 127 -31.79 0.90 -10.48
CA ILE A 127 -30.52 1.54 -10.87
C ILE A 127 -29.54 0.48 -11.37
N GLN A 128 -29.09 0.64 -12.62
CA GLN A 128 -27.94 -0.11 -13.12
C GLN A 128 -26.65 0.44 -12.51
N SER A 129 -25.88 -0.39 -11.79
CA SER A 129 -24.62 -0.04 -11.12
C SER A 129 -23.58 -1.17 -11.25
N ALA A 130 -22.42 -1.02 -10.60
CA ALA A 130 -21.39 -2.07 -10.56
C ALA A 130 -21.85 -3.41 -9.97
N HIS A 131 -22.97 -3.45 -9.22
CA HIS A 131 -23.52 -4.68 -8.63
C HIS A 131 -24.59 -5.34 -9.50
N SER A 132 -25.02 -4.69 -10.58
CA SER A 132 -25.99 -5.25 -11.52
C SER A 132 -25.34 -6.37 -12.35
N GLU A 133 -26.10 -7.40 -12.72
CA GLU A 133 -25.58 -8.53 -13.55
C GLU A 133 -25.03 -8.05 -14.90
N SER A 134 -25.55 -6.94 -15.44
CA SER A 134 -25.09 -6.30 -16.66
C SER A 134 -23.88 -5.36 -16.47
N GLY A 135 -23.40 -5.19 -15.23
CA GLY A 135 -22.39 -4.19 -14.87
C GLY A 135 -22.87 -2.75 -15.01
N GLU A 136 -21.93 -1.79 -14.90
CA GLU A 136 -22.20 -0.36 -15.05
C GLU A 136 -22.62 0.01 -16.47
N HIS A 137 -23.48 1.03 -16.59
CA HIS A 137 -23.90 1.55 -17.88
C HIS A 137 -22.74 2.29 -18.56
N VAL A 138 -22.52 2.01 -19.85
CA VAL A 138 -21.44 2.59 -20.64
C VAL A 138 -21.97 3.60 -21.63
N VAL A 139 -21.51 4.85 -21.49
CA VAL A 139 -21.81 5.99 -22.35
C VAL A 139 -20.74 6.10 -23.43
N ASP A 140 -21.20 6.27 -24.68
CA ASP A 140 -20.35 6.45 -25.87
C ASP A 140 -19.25 5.37 -26.01
N GLY A 141 -19.56 4.15 -25.55
CA GLY A 141 -18.63 3.01 -25.56
C GLY A 141 -17.36 3.20 -24.73
N LYS A 142 -17.27 4.27 -23.91
CA LYS A 142 -16.03 4.70 -23.28
C LYS A 142 -16.15 4.96 -21.79
N TYR A 143 -17.18 5.67 -21.34
CA TYR A 143 -17.28 6.08 -19.93
C TYR A 143 -18.36 5.30 -19.20
N LYS A 144 -17.98 4.71 -18.07
CA LYS A 144 -18.93 4.13 -17.13
C LYS A 144 -19.47 5.23 -16.22
N VAL A 145 -20.76 5.16 -15.93
CA VAL A 145 -21.43 6.01 -14.93
C VAL A 145 -21.68 5.21 -13.66
N ASP A 146 -21.65 5.88 -12.50
CA ASP A 146 -21.82 5.18 -11.20
C ASP A 146 -23.19 4.50 -11.09
N GLY A 147 -24.24 5.19 -11.55
CA GLY A 147 -25.60 4.67 -11.62
C GLY A 147 -26.36 5.16 -12.85
N TYR A 148 -27.22 4.32 -13.42
CA TYR A 148 -28.09 4.70 -14.54
C TYR A 148 -29.53 4.20 -14.34
N ILE A 149 -30.49 5.09 -14.54
CA ILE A 149 -31.93 4.80 -14.46
C ILE A 149 -32.48 4.83 -15.88
N ALA A 150 -32.68 3.65 -16.46
CA ALA A 150 -33.16 3.51 -17.84
C ALA A 150 -34.56 4.13 -18.06
N ALA A 151 -35.44 4.05 -17.06
CA ALA A 151 -36.80 4.59 -17.16
C ALA A 151 -36.84 6.13 -17.26
N GLU A 152 -35.81 6.81 -16.78
CA GLU A 152 -35.73 8.28 -16.74
C GLU A 152 -34.66 8.83 -17.69
N ASP A 153 -33.94 7.96 -18.38
CA ASP A 153 -32.72 8.27 -19.12
C ASP A 153 -31.77 9.16 -18.32
N ARG A 154 -31.50 8.73 -17.07
CA ARG A 154 -30.75 9.53 -16.09
C ARG A 154 -29.52 8.81 -15.61
N ALA A 155 -28.36 9.42 -15.83
CA ALA A 155 -27.12 9.07 -15.14
C ALA A 155 -27.02 9.75 -13.77
N ILE A 156 -26.47 9.02 -12.81
CA ILE A 156 -26.14 9.47 -11.45
C ILE A 156 -24.63 9.31 -11.26
N GLU A 157 -23.99 10.38 -10.79
CA GLU A 157 -22.54 10.48 -10.56
C GLU A 157 -22.27 10.94 -9.12
N VAL A 158 -21.41 10.21 -8.41
CA VAL A 158 -21.03 10.48 -7.03
C VAL A 158 -19.56 10.89 -6.98
N ASN A 159 -19.34 12.18 -7.23
CA ASN A 159 -18.00 12.73 -7.42
C ASN A 159 -17.19 12.81 -6.12
N GLY A 160 -16.29 11.83 -5.91
CA GLY A 160 -15.34 11.83 -4.80
C GLY A 160 -14.36 13.01 -4.86
N CYS A 161 -14.17 13.73 -3.75
CA CYS A 161 -13.45 15.00 -3.78
C CYS A 161 -12.03 14.91 -4.36
N VAL A 162 -11.28 13.86 -4.01
CA VAL A 162 -9.90 13.63 -4.49
C VAL A 162 -9.86 13.33 -5.99
N TRP A 163 -10.85 12.60 -6.49
CA TRP A 163 -10.88 12.12 -7.88
C TRP A 163 -11.47 13.14 -8.86
N HIS A 164 -12.26 14.08 -8.37
CA HIS A 164 -12.88 15.15 -9.16
C HIS A 164 -12.44 16.56 -8.75
N ALA A 165 -11.35 16.66 -7.96
CA ALA A 165 -10.74 17.91 -7.53
C ALA A 165 -11.75 18.95 -7.00
N CYS A 166 -12.61 18.53 -6.07
CA CYS A 166 -13.72 19.33 -5.54
C CYS A 166 -13.27 20.75 -5.17
N GLN A 167 -13.92 21.76 -5.74
CA GLN A 167 -13.58 23.17 -5.51
C GLN A 167 -13.65 23.57 -4.04
N LYS A 168 -14.60 23.04 -3.28
CA LYS A 168 -14.74 23.32 -1.84
C LYS A 168 -13.58 22.78 -1.02
N CYS A 169 -13.05 21.60 -1.38
CA CYS A 169 -11.99 20.93 -0.62
C CYS A 169 -10.58 21.35 -1.06
N PHE A 170 -10.39 21.64 -2.35
CA PHE A 170 -9.07 21.86 -2.94
C PHE A 170 -8.83 23.30 -3.43
N GLY A 171 -9.86 24.17 -3.43
CA GLY A 171 -9.73 25.57 -3.83
C GLY A 171 -9.44 25.74 -5.32
N ASP A 172 -8.89 26.89 -5.69
CA ASP A 172 -8.65 27.26 -7.09
C ASP A 172 -7.17 27.21 -7.51
N ASP A 173 -6.29 26.73 -6.62
CA ASP A 173 -4.88 26.49 -6.97
C ASP A 173 -4.75 25.25 -7.87
N LEU A 174 -4.65 25.50 -9.18
CA LEU A 174 -4.57 24.45 -10.20
C LEU A 174 -3.30 23.61 -10.11
N ASN A 175 -2.22 24.12 -9.51
CA ASN A 175 -0.94 23.41 -9.40
C ASN A 175 -0.88 22.52 -8.15
N LYS A 176 -1.88 22.58 -7.27
CA LYS A 176 -1.94 21.77 -6.07
C LYS A 176 -2.03 20.28 -6.44
N ILE A 177 -1.12 19.49 -5.87
CA ILE A 177 -1.09 18.04 -6.06
C ILE A 177 -2.10 17.38 -5.13
N LEU A 178 -2.96 16.53 -5.70
CA LEU A 178 -3.97 15.75 -5.01
C LEU A 178 -3.38 14.42 -4.50
N PRO A 179 -4.03 13.74 -3.54
CA PRO A 179 -3.59 12.42 -3.06
C PRO A 179 -3.48 11.34 -4.14
N ASN A 180 -4.13 11.53 -5.30
CA ASN A 180 -4.03 10.63 -6.46
C ASN A 180 -2.78 10.88 -7.33
N GLY A 181 -1.94 11.85 -6.98
CA GLY A 181 -0.70 12.19 -7.68
C GLY A 181 -0.85 13.13 -8.87
N LYS A 182 -2.08 13.53 -9.23
CA LYS A 182 -2.36 14.53 -10.27
C LYS A 182 -2.53 15.92 -9.69
N THR A 183 -2.38 16.95 -10.52
CA THR A 183 -2.74 18.32 -10.15
C THR A 183 -4.26 18.54 -10.17
N VAL A 184 -4.72 19.56 -9.44
CA VAL A 184 -6.11 20.03 -9.49
C VAL A 184 -6.52 20.41 -10.92
N GLY A 185 -5.63 21.10 -11.66
CA GLY A 185 -5.88 21.51 -13.04
C GLY A 185 -6.12 20.32 -13.98
N GLU A 186 -5.19 19.37 -14.00
CA GLU A 186 -5.30 18.15 -14.84
C GLU A 186 -6.57 17.36 -14.51
N THR A 187 -6.87 17.19 -13.21
CA THR A 187 -8.03 16.41 -12.78
C THR A 187 -9.35 17.07 -13.20
N ARG A 188 -9.46 18.39 -13.12
CA ARG A 188 -10.66 19.12 -13.57
C ARG A 188 -10.81 19.15 -15.08
N GLU A 189 -9.71 19.23 -15.82
CA GLU A 189 -9.73 19.16 -17.28
C GLU A 189 -10.22 17.78 -17.75
N ASP A 190 -9.68 16.71 -17.17
CA ASP A 190 -10.11 15.33 -17.45
C ASP A 190 -11.60 15.12 -17.10
N ASP A 191 -12.03 15.59 -15.93
CA ASP A 191 -13.44 15.51 -15.49
C ASP A 191 -14.36 16.31 -16.41
N GLY A 192 -13.96 17.52 -16.83
CA GLY A 192 -14.72 18.35 -17.75
C GLY A 192 -14.98 17.65 -19.09
N LYS A 193 -13.94 17.06 -19.71
CA LYS A 193 -14.07 16.29 -20.96
C LYS A 193 -15.01 15.10 -20.81
N ARG A 194 -14.97 14.41 -19.66
CA ARG A 194 -15.88 13.30 -19.35
C ARG A 194 -17.32 13.80 -19.22
N MET A 195 -17.54 14.87 -18.46
CA MET A 195 -18.88 15.41 -18.21
C MET A 195 -19.53 15.99 -19.46
N GLU A 196 -18.76 16.56 -20.40
CA GLU A 196 -19.28 16.98 -21.70
C GLU A 196 -19.88 15.81 -22.48
N ILE A 197 -19.24 14.64 -22.43
CA ILE A 197 -19.72 13.44 -23.13
C ILE A 197 -20.94 12.84 -22.44
N ILE A 198 -20.91 12.75 -21.11
CA ILE A 198 -22.04 12.20 -20.32
C ILE A 198 -23.29 13.08 -20.39
N LYS A 199 -23.16 14.39 -20.54
CA LYS A 199 -24.30 15.31 -20.65
C LYS A 199 -24.94 15.35 -22.03
N ASN A 200 -24.29 14.75 -23.04
CA ASN A 200 -24.79 14.71 -24.42
C ASN A 200 -25.57 13.42 -24.73
N ILE A 201 -25.94 12.65 -23.70
CA ILE A 201 -26.87 11.51 -23.78
C ILE A 201 -28.29 12.04 -23.90
#